data_AF-A0A2D3UUT9-F1
#
_entry.id   AF-A0A2D3UUT9-F1
#
_cell.length_a   1.000
_cell.length_b   1.000
_cell.length_c   1.000
_cell.angle_alpha   90.00
_cell.angle_beta   90.00
_cell.angle_gamma   90.00
#
_symmetry.space_group_name_H-M   'P 1'
#
loop_
_entity.id
_entity.type
_entity.pdbx_description
1 polymer ?
#
loop_
_entity_poly.entity_id
_entity_poly.type
_entity_poly.pdbx_seq_one_letter_code
_entity_poly.pdbx_strand_id
1 'polypeptide(L)'
;MPNAPTGDPKSHDLSEFSEKLVGTCLCGSITVTITDSELFAKRRGHLCYCANCRKTSGSYVGSNLLIESEKVHFEDRDGTLKTYEDRNTLSGNPVYRSFCGNCGNPLRSETELYPGKVVLKMGIFPRIPQPEAEGFGLHKHPWQTTHEGVETYEIKWAGPEKKRM
;
A
#
# COMPACT_ATOMS: atom_id res chain seq x y z
N MET A 1 -4.82 -9.00 -29.28
CA MET A 1 -5.13 -8.78 -27.85
C MET A 1 -5.17 -10.14 -27.19
N PRO A 2 -4.67 -10.32 -25.95
CA PRO A 2 -4.80 -11.61 -25.26
C PRO A 2 -6.26 -12.06 -25.23
N ASN A 3 -6.49 -13.35 -25.46
CA ASN A 3 -7.84 -13.92 -25.64
C ASN A 3 -8.66 -14.02 -24.32
N ALA A 4 -8.13 -13.54 -23.20
CA ALA A 4 -8.80 -13.49 -21.90
C ALA A 4 -8.31 -12.29 -21.06
N PRO A 5 -9.16 -11.72 -20.17
CA PRO A 5 -8.72 -10.75 -19.16
C PRO A 5 -7.62 -11.32 -18.28
N THR A 6 -6.56 -10.55 -18.01
CA THR A 6 -5.44 -10.93 -17.15
C THR A 6 -5.49 -10.21 -15.82
N GLY A 7 -4.98 -10.83 -14.74
CA GLY A 7 -4.81 -10.18 -13.43
C GLY A 7 -6.05 -10.18 -12.55
N ASP A 8 -6.92 -11.21 -12.65
CA ASP A 8 -8.00 -11.41 -11.67
C ASP A 8 -7.40 -11.84 -10.32
N PRO A 9 -7.52 -11.05 -9.23
CA PRO A 9 -6.99 -11.45 -7.93
C PRO A 9 -7.57 -12.78 -7.41
N LYS A 10 -8.75 -13.19 -7.89
CA LYS A 10 -9.39 -14.46 -7.50
C LYS A 10 -8.75 -15.67 -8.17
N SER A 11 -7.92 -15.51 -9.20
CA SER A 11 -7.19 -16.62 -9.80
C SER A 11 -5.99 -17.08 -8.97
N HIS A 12 -5.66 -16.36 -7.90
CA HIS A 12 -4.58 -16.69 -6.98
C HIS A 12 -5.14 -17.28 -5.68
N ASP A 13 -4.92 -18.57 -5.43
CA ASP A 13 -5.34 -19.20 -4.19
C ASP A 13 -4.53 -18.66 -2.99
N LEU A 14 -5.14 -18.58 -1.80
CA LEU A 14 -4.44 -18.04 -0.62
C LEU A 14 -3.28 -18.94 -0.18
N SER A 15 -3.30 -20.23 -0.48
CA SER A 15 -2.20 -21.15 -0.20
C SER A 15 -0.90 -20.80 -0.94
N GLU A 16 -0.99 -20.11 -2.09
CA GLU A 16 0.17 -19.59 -2.85
C GLU A 16 1.01 -18.60 -2.03
N PHE A 17 0.42 -17.98 -1.01
CA PHE A 17 1.03 -16.91 -0.21
C PHE A 17 1.33 -17.31 1.24
N SER A 18 1.33 -18.62 1.53
CA SER A 18 1.54 -19.16 2.88
C SER A 18 2.89 -18.79 3.51
N GLU A 19 3.93 -18.63 2.69
CA GLU A 19 5.28 -18.23 3.16
C GLU A 19 5.68 -16.82 2.73
N LYS A 20 5.32 -16.44 1.50
CA LYS A 20 5.70 -15.15 0.93
C LYS A 20 4.68 -14.61 -0.07
N LEU A 21 4.60 -13.30 -0.17
CA LEU A 21 3.85 -12.59 -1.21
C LEU A 21 4.81 -11.80 -2.08
N VAL A 22 4.75 -12.01 -3.40
CA VAL A 22 5.64 -11.35 -4.37
C VAL A 22 4.82 -10.43 -5.27
N GLY A 23 5.33 -9.21 -5.46
CA GLY A 23 4.77 -8.22 -6.37
C GLY A 23 5.86 -7.55 -7.17
N THR A 24 5.48 -6.87 -8.25
CA THR A 24 6.44 -6.18 -9.12
C THR A 24 5.92 -4.79 -9.49
N CYS A 25 6.84 -3.89 -9.81
CA CYS A 25 6.45 -2.70 -10.56
C CYS A 25 5.85 -3.10 -11.93
N LEU A 26 5.17 -2.17 -12.60
CA LEU A 26 4.45 -2.45 -13.85
C LEU A 26 5.35 -3.00 -14.97
N CYS A 27 6.63 -2.57 -15.03
CA CYS A 27 7.58 -3.06 -16.02
C CYS A 27 8.41 -4.27 -15.55
N GLY A 28 8.23 -4.74 -14.32
CA GLY A 28 8.95 -5.91 -13.79
C GLY A 28 10.42 -5.68 -13.41
N SER A 29 10.94 -4.46 -13.51
CA SER A 29 12.32 -4.11 -13.11
C SER A 29 12.56 -4.27 -11.60
N ILE A 30 11.55 -3.95 -10.79
CA ILE A 30 11.61 -4.01 -9.33
C ILE A 30 10.66 -5.09 -8.83
N THR A 31 11.21 -6.03 -8.07
CA THR A 31 10.46 -7.08 -7.37
C THR A 31 10.46 -6.78 -5.88
N VAL A 32 9.30 -6.95 -5.25
CA VAL A 32 9.09 -6.78 -3.82
C VAL A 32 8.55 -8.09 -3.25
N THR A 33 9.25 -8.63 -2.25
CA THR A 33 8.83 -9.85 -1.54
C THR A 33 8.51 -9.51 -0.10
N ILE A 34 7.33 -9.92 0.37
CA ILE A 34 6.92 -9.89 1.77
C ILE A 34 7.02 -11.32 2.32
N THR A 35 7.68 -11.49 3.46
CA THR A 35 7.73 -12.76 4.20
C THR A 35 6.99 -12.59 5.53
N ASP A 36 5.70 -12.96 5.56
CA ASP A 36 4.83 -12.88 6.74
C ASP A 36 3.72 -13.94 6.62
N SER A 37 3.85 -15.04 7.36
CA SER A 37 2.88 -16.15 7.33
C SER A 37 1.51 -15.77 7.90
N GLU A 38 1.39 -14.66 8.64
CA GLU A 38 0.12 -14.16 9.15
C GLU A 38 -0.54 -13.12 8.23
N LEU A 39 0.03 -12.83 7.06
CA LEU A 39 -0.42 -11.73 6.19
C LEU A 39 -1.89 -11.86 5.79
N PHE A 40 -2.36 -13.09 5.55
CA PHE A 40 -3.76 -13.39 5.17
C PHE A 40 -4.58 -14.02 6.31
N ALA A 41 -3.98 -14.29 7.47
CA ALA A 41 -4.69 -14.88 8.62
C ALA A 41 -5.65 -13.89 9.31
N LYS A 42 -5.45 -12.59 9.09
CA LYS A 42 -6.27 -11.49 9.61
C LYS A 42 -6.34 -10.36 8.58
N ARG A 43 -7.23 -9.39 8.82
CA ARG A 43 -7.24 -8.15 8.04
C ARG A 43 -5.90 -7.43 8.22
N ARG A 44 -5.34 -6.93 7.12
CA ARG A 44 -4.02 -6.29 7.09
C ARG A 44 -4.02 -5.17 6.06
N GLY A 45 -3.34 -4.09 6.40
CA GLY A 45 -3.21 -2.94 5.52
C GLY A 45 -4.38 -1.97 5.67
N HIS A 46 -4.26 -0.82 5.03
CA HIS A 46 -5.19 0.29 5.19
C HIS A 46 -5.42 1.04 3.90
N LEU A 47 -6.62 1.62 3.80
CA LEU A 47 -6.96 2.56 2.76
C LEU A 47 -6.74 3.99 3.26
N CYS A 48 -6.16 4.85 2.44
CA CYS A 48 -5.92 6.24 2.80
C CYS A 48 -6.49 7.19 1.74
N TYR A 49 -7.35 8.10 2.17
CA TYR A 49 -8.05 9.06 1.31
C TYR A 49 -7.38 10.45 1.28
N CYS A 50 -6.20 10.62 1.87
CA CYS A 50 -5.49 11.89 1.80
C CYS A 50 -5.10 12.25 0.36
N ALA A 51 -4.96 13.54 0.08
CA ALA A 51 -4.66 14.02 -1.27
C ALA A 51 -3.37 13.40 -1.84
N ASN A 52 -2.33 13.25 -1.02
CA ASN A 52 -1.05 12.69 -1.45
C ASN A 52 -1.17 11.20 -1.78
N CYS A 53 -1.93 10.43 -0.99
CA CYS A 53 -2.18 9.01 -1.29
C CYS A 53 -2.97 8.83 -2.58
N ARG A 54 -3.99 9.68 -2.84
CA ARG A 54 -4.72 9.71 -4.11
C ARG A 54 -3.82 10.03 -5.30
N LYS A 55 -2.99 11.07 -5.17
CA LYS A 55 -2.02 11.47 -6.21
C LYS A 55 -1.01 10.37 -6.50
N THR A 56 -0.47 9.72 -5.47
CA THR A 56 0.50 8.63 -5.64
C THR A 56 -0.15 7.40 -6.29
N SER A 57 -1.37 7.03 -5.91
CA SER A 57 -2.03 5.84 -6.47
C SER A 57 -2.67 6.08 -7.84
N GLY A 58 -2.84 7.34 -8.26
CA GLY A 58 -3.64 7.68 -9.45
C GLY A 58 -5.12 7.30 -9.31
N SER A 59 -5.61 7.14 -8.07
CA SER A 59 -6.97 6.69 -7.76
C SER A 59 -7.62 7.58 -6.68
N TYR A 60 -8.92 7.39 -6.43
CA TYR A 60 -9.64 8.07 -5.34
C TYR A 60 -9.17 7.63 -3.94
N VAL A 61 -8.32 6.61 -3.85
CA VAL A 61 -7.77 6.05 -2.61
C VAL A 61 -6.37 5.48 -2.82
N GLY A 62 -5.52 5.51 -1.80
CA GLY A 62 -4.28 4.72 -1.76
C GLY A 62 -4.46 3.46 -0.92
N SER A 63 -4.17 2.29 -1.48
CA SER A 63 -4.11 1.03 -0.73
C SER A 63 -2.68 0.76 -0.26
N ASN A 64 -2.51 0.58 1.05
CA ASN A 64 -1.21 0.56 1.70
C ASN A 64 -1.10 -0.56 2.74
N LEU A 65 0.13 -1.00 3.05
CA LEU A 65 0.42 -1.89 4.17
C LEU A 65 1.59 -1.33 4.97
N LEU A 66 1.37 -1.06 6.25
CA LEU A 66 2.43 -0.74 7.20
C LEU A 66 2.97 -2.06 7.78
N ILE A 67 4.24 -2.35 7.56
CA ILE A 67 4.87 -3.62 7.96
C ILE A 67 6.32 -3.38 8.40
N GLU A 68 6.85 -4.26 9.24
CA GLU A 68 8.25 -4.25 9.65
C GLU A 68 9.17 -4.37 8.42
N SER A 69 10.16 -3.46 8.32
CA SER A 69 11.03 -3.39 7.14
C SER A 69 11.84 -4.67 6.92
N GLU A 70 12.16 -5.41 7.99
CA GLU A 70 12.87 -6.69 7.94
C GLU A 70 12.08 -7.81 7.23
N LYS A 71 10.74 -7.71 7.19
CA LYS A 71 9.88 -8.68 6.49
C LYS A 71 9.79 -8.41 4.99
N VAL A 72 10.44 -7.36 4.49
CA VAL A 72 10.30 -6.91 3.12
C VAL A 72 11.65 -6.87 2.43
N HIS A 73 11.75 -7.60 1.32
CA HIS A 73 12.93 -7.59 0.46
C HIS A 73 12.60 -6.88 -0.87
N PHE A 74 13.51 -5.99 -1.29
CA PHE A 74 13.44 -5.26 -2.55
C PHE A 74 14.60 -5.68 -3.45
N GLU A 75 14.28 -6.09 -4.67
CA GLU A 75 15.24 -6.36 -5.72
C GLU A 75 15.00 -5.39 -6.87
N ASP A 76 15.93 -4.45 -7.08
CA ASP A 76 15.89 -3.48 -8.19
C ASP A 76 16.97 -3.85 -9.20
N ARG A 77 16.64 -4.76 -10.11
CA ARG A 77 17.62 -5.36 -11.03
C ARG A 77 18.25 -4.33 -11.97
N ASP A 78 17.46 -3.35 -12.38
CA ASP A 78 17.86 -2.36 -13.39
C ASP A 78 18.22 -1.00 -12.77
N GLY A 79 18.29 -0.88 -11.44
CA GLY A 79 18.64 0.37 -10.74
C GLY A 79 17.64 1.51 -11.00
N THR A 80 16.37 1.18 -11.16
CA THR A 80 15.31 2.12 -11.56
C THR A 80 14.62 2.80 -10.38
N LEU A 81 14.89 2.41 -9.13
CA LEU A 81 14.24 2.97 -7.95
C LEU A 81 14.58 4.46 -7.82
N LYS A 82 13.55 5.30 -7.73
CA LYS A 82 13.64 6.73 -7.43
C LYS A 82 12.86 7.04 -6.17
N THR A 83 13.30 8.04 -5.42
CA THR A 83 12.65 8.50 -4.20
C THR A 83 12.34 9.99 -4.30
N TYR A 84 11.09 10.35 -4.00
CA TYR A 84 10.64 11.72 -3.87
C TYR A 84 10.41 12.05 -2.39
N GLU A 85 10.99 13.14 -1.92
CA GLU A 85 10.76 13.65 -0.57
C GLU A 85 9.48 14.50 -0.55
N ASP A 86 8.39 13.93 -0.06
CA ASP A 86 7.11 14.62 0.09
C ASP A 86 7.06 15.35 1.44
N ARG A 87 7.22 16.67 1.40
CA ARG A 87 7.16 17.55 2.58
C ARG A 87 5.77 18.11 2.84
N ASN A 88 4.81 17.92 1.93
CA ASN A 88 3.47 18.47 2.08
C ASN A 88 2.57 17.47 2.80
N THR A 89 2.83 17.27 4.10
CA THR A 89 2.15 16.28 4.93
C THR A 89 1.48 16.97 6.13
N LEU A 90 0.33 16.44 6.55
CA LEU A 90 -0.39 16.96 7.72
C LEU A 90 0.42 16.80 9.03
N SER A 91 1.29 15.79 9.10
CA SER A 91 2.12 15.53 10.26
C SER A 91 3.32 16.47 10.41
N GLY A 92 3.66 17.26 9.38
CA GLY A 92 4.89 18.05 9.32
C GLY A 92 6.15 17.24 9.01
N ASN A 93 6.16 15.94 9.30
CA ASN A 93 7.28 15.06 8.93
C ASN A 93 7.29 14.71 7.44
N PRO A 94 8.47 14.68 6.78
CA PRO A 94 8.57 14.24 5.41
C PRO A 94 8.15 12.77 5.27
N VAL A 95 7.59 12.44 4.10
CA VAL A 95 7.34 11.07 3.66
C VAL A 95 8.18 10.81 2.43
N TYR A 96 9.13 9.89 2.53
CA TYR A 96 9.97 9.48 1.42
C TYR A 96 9.21 8.46 0.58
N ARG A 97 8.81 8.83 -0.64
CA ARG A 97 8.00 7.98 -1.52
C ARG A 97 8.88 7.39 -2.61
N SER A 98 9.05 6.07 -2.62
CA SER A 98 9.86 5.39 -3.63
C SER A 98 8.99 4.74 -4.70
N PHE A 99 9.40 4.90 -5.95
CA PHE A 99 8.69 4.45 -7.15
C PHE A 99 9.68 3.99 -8.22
N CYS A 100 9.19 3.20 -9.17
CA CYS A 100 9.99 2.82 -10.33
C CYS A 100 10.12 4.01 -11.29
N GLY A 101 11.34 4.48 -11.52
CA GLY A 101 11.62 5.58 -12.46
C GLY A 101 11.34 5.25 -13.92
N ASN A 102 11.24 3.96 -14.27
CA ASN A 102 10.94 3.52 -15.64
C ASN A 102 9.43 3.54 -15.94
N CYS A 103 8.59 3.02 -15.03
CA CYS A 103 7.15 2.90 -15.26
C CYS A 103 6.27 3.79 -14.35
N GLY A 104 6.86 4.56 -13.44
CA GLY A 104 6.15 5.43 -12.50
C GLY A 104 5.43 4.72 -11.36
N ASN A 105 5.41 3.38 -11.34
CA ASN A 105 4.64 2.61 -10.35
C ASN A 105 5.17 2.88 -8.91
N PRO A 106 4.30 3.29 -7.97
CA PRO A 106 4.71 3.57 -6.60
C PRO A 106 4.86 2.28 -5.80
N LEU A 107 5.95 2.15 -5.05
CA LEU A 107 6.33 0.88 -4.40
C LEU A 107 6.23 0.96 -2.88
N ARG A 108 6.83 1.99 -2.28
CA ARG A 108 6.86 2.15 -0.83
C ARG A 108 6.87 3.60 -0.39
N SER A 109 6.60 3.79 0.89
CA SER A 109 6.87 5.05 1.57
C SER A 109 7.47 4.81 2.94
N GLU A 110 8.36 5.70 3.36
CA GLU A 110 9.04 5.67 4.65
C GLU A 110 8.88 7.03 5.32
N THR A 111 8.76 7.05 6.65
CA THR A 111 8.63 8.27 7.44
C THR A 111 9.11 8.02 8.86
N GLU A 112 9.67 9.04 9.49
CA GLU A 112 10.19 8.97 10.86
C GLU A 112 9.10 8.67 11.90
N LEU A 113 7.82 8.84 11.56
CA LEU A 113 6.69 8.45 12.42
C LEU A 113 6.61 6.94 12.68
N TYR A 114 7.16 6.12 11.79
CA TYR A 114 7.10 4.66 11.87
C TYR A 114 8.52 4.07 11.73
N PRO A 115 9.40 4.27 12.73
CA PRO A 115 10.76 3.77 12.67
C PRO A 115 10.77 2.23 12.55
N GLY A 116 11.66 1.71 11.71
CA GLY A 116 11.78 0.27 11.44
C GLY A 116 10.62 -0.33 10.63
N LYS A 117 9.72 0.50 10.08
CA LYS A 117 8.60 0.06 9.26
C LYS A 117 8.58 0.75 7.90
N VAL A 118 7.91 0.10 6.96
CA VAL A 118 7.69 0.58 5.60
C VAL A 118 6.20 0.56 5.27
N VAL A 119 5.74 1.56 4.51
CA VAL A 119 4.39 1.63 3.95
C VAL A 119 4.40 1.15 2.50
N LEU A 120 4.18 -0.15 2.28
CA LEU A 120 4.09 -0.74 0.95
C LEU A 120 2.83 -0.29 0.21
N LYS A 121 2.93 -0.11 -1.11
CA LYS A 121 1.78 0.12 -1.98
C LYS A 121 1.25 -1.22 -2.45
N MET A 122 0.01 -1.51 -2.10
CA MET A 122 -0.52 -2.87 -2.27
C MET A 122 -0.87 -3.22 -3.71
N GLY A 123 -1.00 -2.22 -4.60
CA GLY A 123 -1.36 -2.43 -6.00
C GLY A 123 -0.30 -3.13 -6.86
N ILE A 124 0.87 -3.44 -6.32
CA ILE A 124 1.93 -4.19 -7.01
C ILE A 124 1.79 -5.71 -6.86
N PHE A 125 0.92 -6.16 -5.96
CA PHE A 125 0.74 -7.58 -5.64
C PHE A 125 -0.47 -8.15 -6.37
N PRO A 126 -0.42 -9.44 -6.76
CA PRO A 126 -1.50 -10.09 -7.52
C PRO A 126 -2.80 -10.22 -6.73
N ARG A 127 -2.69 -10.41 -5.40
CA ARG A 127 -3.80 -10.48 -4.46
C ARG A 127 -3.36 -9.85 -3.14
N ILE A 128 -4.28 -9.17 -2.48
CA ILE A 128 -4.01 -8.43 -1.24
C ILE A 128 -4.99 -8.84 -0.14
N PRO A 129 -4.58 -8.81 1.14
CA PRO A 129 -5.50 -9.04 2.25
C PRO A 129 -6.58 -7.94 2.31
N GLN A 130 -7.73 -8.26 2.93
CA GLN A 130 -8.74 -7.26 3.22
C GLN A 130 -8.14 -6.21 4.19
N PRO A 131 -8.30 -4.89 3.90
CA PRO A 131 -7.77 -3.86 4.78
C PRO A 131 -8.45 -3.88 6.15
N GLU A 132 -7.70 -3.51 7.18
CA GLU A 132 -8.18 -3.45 8.57
C GLU A 132 -8.84 -2.12 8.91
N ALA A 133 -8.41 -1.04 8.24
CA ALA A 133 -8.89 0.31 8.53
C ALA A 133 -8.83 1.23 7.32
N GLU A 134 -9.54 2.35 7.43
CA GLU A 134 -9.43 3.48 6.54
C GLU A 134 -9.03 4.75 7.31
N GLY A 135 -8.05 5.49 6.77
CA GLY A 135 -7.64 6.80 7.26
C GLY A 135 -8.06 7.93 6.33
N PHE A 136 -8.11 9.16 6.86
CA PHE A 136 -8.57 10.36 6.16
C PHE A 136 -10.02 10.23 5.65
N GLY A 137 -10.89 9.55 6.40
CA GLY A 137 -12.29 9.35 6.03
C GLY A 137 -13.07 10.64 5.78
N LEU A 138 -12.71 11.74 6.45
CA LEU A 138 -13.29 13.08 6.18
C LEU A 138 -13.05 13.59 4.76
N HIS A 139 -12.06 13.03 4.05
CA HIS A 139 -11.73 13.40 2.67
C HIS A 139 -12.34 12.48 1.62
N LYS A 140 -13.18 11.52 2.01
CA LYS A 140 -13.99 10.74 1.07
C LYS A 140 -14.87 11.67 0.24
N HIS A 141 -14.98 11.38 -1.05
CA HIS A 141 -15.98 11.97 -1.91
C HIS A 141 -17.39 11.56 -1.46
N PRO A 142 -18.41 12.41 -1.67
CA PRO A 142 -19.78 12.12 -1.22
C PRO A 142 -20.40 10.84 -1.79
N TRP A 143 -19.92 10.35 -2.93
CA TRP A 143 -20.40 9.13 -3.59
C TRP A 143 -19.69 7.85 -3.11
N GLN A 144 -18.64 7.97 -2.28
CA GLN A 144 -17.91 6.80 -1.79
C GLN A 144 -18.69 6.08 -0.69
N THR A 145 -18.75 4.76 -0.81
CA THR A 145 -19.32 3.89 0.22
C THR A 145 -18.28 3.48 1.27
N THR A 146 -18.74 2.81 2.32
CA THR A 146 -17.90 2.15 3.31
C THR A 146 -17.60 0.71 2.88
N HIS A 147 -16.43 0.21 3.28
CA HIS A 147 -16.10 -1.20 3.09
C HIS A 147 -16.60 -1.99 4.30
N GLU A 148 -17.35 -3.06 4.06
CA GLU A 148 -17.95 -3.86 5.14
C GLU A 148 -16.88 -4.38 6.11
N GLY A 149 -17.11 -4.14 7.40
CA GLY A 149 -16.21 -4.54 8.47
C GLY A 149 -14.92 -3.73 8.59
N VAL A 150 -14.66 -2.76 7.71
CA VAL A 150 -13.46 -1.92 7.78
C VAL A 150 -13.81 -0.62 8.51
N GLU A 151 -13.13 -0.35 9.63
CA GLU A 151 -13.37 0.86 10.40
C GLU A 151 -12.83 2.09 9.68
N THR A 152 -13.64 3.15 9.60
CA THR A 152 -13.23 4.44 9.05
C THR A 152 -12.86 5.41 10.16
N TYR A 153 -11.68 6.02 10.04
CA TYR A 153 -11.17 7.04 10.95
C TYR A 153 -11.13 8.40 10.26
N GLU A 154 -11.39 9.46 11.02
CA GLU A 154 -11.47 10.83 10.48
C GLU A 154 -10.18 11.21 9.73
N ILE A 155 -9.02 10.96 10.34
CA ILE A 155 -7.69 11.31 9.81
C ILE A 155 -6.70 10.15 9.99
N LYS A 156 -6.28 9.85 11.23
CA LYS A 156 -5.29 8.80 11.52
C LYS A 156 -6.00 7.50 11.93
N TRP A 157 -5.56 6.38 11.37
CA TRP A 157 -6.06 5.03 11.72
C TRP A 157 -5.16 4.32 12.74
N ALA A 158 -3.90 4.75 12.88
CA ALA A 158 -2.92 4.21 13.82
C ALA A 158 -2.46 5.27 14.82
N GLY A 159 -2.16 4.84 16.06
CA GLY A 159 -1.70 5.70 17.15
C GLY A 159 -2.82 6.13 18.13
N PRO A 160 -2.45 6.85 19.21
CA PRO A 160 -3.35 7.16 20.33
C PRO A 160 -4.45 8.18 20.00
N GLU A 161 -4.25 9.03 19.00
CA GLU A 161 -5.17 10.12 18.61
C GLU A 161 -6.21 9.69 17.56
N LYS A 162 -6.38 8.39 17.32
CA LYS A 162 -7.32 7.91 16.31
C LYS A 162 -8.76 8.20 16.74
N LYS A 163 -9.54 8.80 15.84
CA LYS A 163 -10.97 9.10 16.05
C LYS A 163 -11.80 8.41 14.98
N ARG A 164 -12.68 7.51 15.41
CA ARG A 164 -13.57 6.75 14.54
C ARG A 164 -14.73 7.64 14.05
N MET A 165 -15.13 7.45 12.80
CA MET A 165 -16.32 8.06 12.18
C MET A 165 -17.58 7.27 12.49
#